data_AF-A0A920SCA6-F1
#
_entry.id   AF-A0A920SCA6-F1
#
_cell.length_a   1.000
_cell.length_b   1.000
_cell.length_c   1.000
_cell.angle_alpha   90.00
_cell.angle_beta   90.00
_cell.angle_gamma   90.00
#
_symmetry.space_group_name_H-M   'P 1'
#
loop_
_entity.id
_entity.type
_entity.pdbx_description
1 polymer ?
#
loop_
_entity_poly.entity_id
_entity_poly.type
_entity_poly.pdbx_seq_one_letter_code
_entity_poly.pdbx_strand_id
1 'polypeptide(L)'
;MVRDDQVVLIDKYTGRGRPDTRYHFGLQAAVEIKEGVPVQPEHEVLGQISVQGFISQYSTVCGMTGTAMSSQEGVSEHLWPGRYLRGPQQGTLNARISSPGCTLASETNWKPCWRRSDSAN
;
A
#
# COMPACT_ATOMS: atom_id res chain seq x y z
N MET A 1 -2.70 30.65 -10.10
CA MET A 1 -2.09 31.19 -11.33
C MET A 1 -2.44 30.24 -12.46
N VAL A 2 -2.78 30.75 -13.64
CA VAL A 2 -3.00 29.91 -14.82
C VAL A 2 -1.65 29.71 -15.52
N ARG A 3 -1.27 28.45 -15.76
CA ARG A 3 -0.10 28.06 -16.55
C ARG A 3 -0.50 26.93 -17.47
N ASP A 4 -0.15 27.04 -18.75
CA ASP A 4 -0.36 25.99 -19.76
C ASP A 4 -1.80 25.45 -19.78
N ASP A 5 -2.78 26.36 -19.79
CA ASP A 5 -4.22 26.04 -19.72
C ASP A 5 -4.60 25.15 -18.52
N GLN A 6 -3.89 25.28 -17.40
CA GLN A 6 -4.21 24.62 -16.14
C GLN A 6 -4.13 25.58 -14.96
N VAL A 7 -5.06 25.44 -14.02
CA VAL A 7 -5.10 26.23 -12.79
C VAL A 7 -4.16 25.63 -11.76
N VAL A 8 -3.08 26.34 -11.44
CA VAL A 8 -2.12 25.94 -10.40
C VAL A 8 -2.36 26.71 -9.11
N LEU A 9 -2.54 25.97 -8.02
CA LEU A 9 -2.70 26.51 -6.67
C LEU A 9 -1.35 26.99 -6.14
N ILE A 10 -1.34 28.18 -5.53
CA ILE A 10 -0.15 28.76 -4.91
C ILE A 10 -0.37 28.83 -3.40
N ASP A 11 0.58 28.31 -2.63
CA ASP A 11 0.57 28.44 -1.18
C ASP A 11 0.90 29.89 -0.76
N LYS A 12 0.09 30.44 0.15
CA LYS A 12 0.22 31.81 0.66
C LYS A 12 1.49 32.05 1.47
N TYR A 13 2.09 31.01 2.05
CA TYR A 13 3.27 31.16 2.90
C TYR A 13 4.58 31.04 2.13
N THR A 14 4.63 30.15 1.13
CA THR A 14 5.87 29.84 0.41
C THR A 14 5.89 30.36 -1.02
N GLY A 15 4.73 30.77 -1.57
CA GLY A 15 4.60 31.18 -2.97
C GLY A 15 4.86 30.05 -3.98
N ARG A 16 5.02 28.80 -3.50
CA ARG A 16 5.30 27.64 -4.36
C ARG A 16 4.00 27.14 -4.99
N GLY A 17 4.08 26.85 -6.29
CA GLY A 17 2.99 26.21 -7.03
C GLY A 17 2.86 24.74 -6.64
N ARG A 18 1.63 24.29 -6.39
CA ARG A 18 1.28 22.90 -6.11
C ARG A 18 0.41 22.37 -7.27
N PRO A 19 1.02 21.89 -8.37
CA PRO A 19 0.28 21.42 -9.54
C PRO A 19 -0.55 20.16 -9.26
N ASP A 20 -0.10 19.31 -8.35
CA ASP A 20 -0.79 18.05 -8.00
C ASP A 20 -1.95 18.24 -7.02
N THR A 21 -2.22 19.46 -6.58
CA THR A 21 -3.30 19.76 -5.62
C THR A 21 -4.46 20.42 -6.36
N ARG A 22 -5.67 19.90 -6.17
CA ARG A 22 -6.92 20.45 -6.74
C ARG A 22 -7.83 20.94 -5.62
N TYR A 23 -8.71 21.89 -5.94
CA TYR A 23 -9.80 22.26 -5.03
C TYR A 23 -10.88 21.17 -5.00
N HIS A 24 -11.38 20.85 -3.81
CA HIS A 24 -12.43 19.86 -3.60
C HIS A 24 -13.84 20.44 -3.82
N PHE A 25 -14.86 19.58 -3.87
CA PHE A 25 -16.28 19.96 -3.95
C PHE A 25 -16.66 20.77 -5.20
N GLY A 26 -16.04 20.47 -6.35
CA GLY A 26 -16.32 21.18 -7.60
C GLY A 26 -15.83 22.63 -7.66
N LEU A 27 -15.15 23.14 -6.63
CA LEU A 27 -14.55 24.47 -6.63
C LEU A 27 -13.50 24.62 -7.75
N GLN A 28 -12.79 23.54 -8.07
CA GLN A 28 -11.80 23.53 -9.15
C GLN A 28 -12.48 23.83 -10.50
N ALA A 29 -13.60 23.15 -10.78
CA ALA A 29 -14.38 23.37 -12.00
C ALA A 29 -14.94 24.80 -12.06
N ALA A 30 -15.43 25.34 -10.93
CA ALA A 30 -15.91 26.72 -10.87
C ALA A 30 -14.81 27.74 -11.19
N VAL A 31 -13.59 27.51 -10.69
CA VAL A 31 -12.43 28.38 -10.99
C VAL A 31 -11.98 28.22 -12.45
N GLU A 32 -11.95 26.99 -12.98
CA GLU A 32 -11.59 26.74 -14.38
C GLU A 32 -12.57 27.42 -15.35
N ILE A 33 -13.88 27.36 -15.07
CA ILE A 33 -14.91 28.09 -15.84
C ILE A 33 -14.69 29.60 -15.76
N LYS A 34 -14.41 30.13 -14.56
CA LYS A 34 -14.18 31.56 -14.36
C LYS A 34 -12.95 32.07 -15.13
N GLU A 35 -11.91 31.25 -15.21
CA GLU A 35 -10.65 31.59 -15.90
C GLU A 35 -10.64 31.17 -17.39
N GLY A 36 -11.75 30.60 -17.90
CA GLY A 36 -11.88 30.20 -19.31
C GLY A 36 -11.06 28.97 -19.71
N VAL A 37 -10.67 28.15 -18.73
CA VAL A 37 -9.86 26.94 -18.90
C VAL A 37 -10.76 25.72 -19.19
N PRO A 38 -10.34 24.77 -20.04
CA PRO A 38 -11.10 23.53 -20.28
C PRO A 38 -11.29 22.73 -18.98
N VAL A 39 -12.54 22.49 -18.61
CA VAL A 39 -12.91 21.75 -17.40
C VAL A 39 -12.58 20.28 -17.55
N GLN A 40 -11.81 19.73 -16.62
CA GLN A 40 -11.57 18.29 -16.55
C GLN A 40 -12.70 17.60 -15.79
N PRO A 41 -13.24 16.47 -16.28
CA PRO A 41 -14.28 15.73 -15.56
C PRO A 41 -13.74 15.22 -14.22
N GLU A 42 -14.48 15.48 -13.15
CA GLU A 42 -14.17 14.96 -11.82
C GLU A 42 -14.67 13.52 -11.70
N HIS A 43 -13.75 12.59 -11.45
CA HIS A 43 -14.11 11.20 -11.14
C HIS A 43 -14.34 11.08 -9.63
N GLU A 44 -15.60 10.99 -9.23
CA GLU A 44 -15.97 10.74 -7.84
C GLU A 44 -15.92 9.23 -7.53
N VAL A 45 -15.26 8.88 -6.42
CA VAL A 45 -15.30 7.51 -5.88
C VAL A 45 -16.65 7.34 -5.16
N LEU A 46 -17.61 6.71 -5.84
CA LEU A 46 -18.97 6.48 -5.30
C LEU A 46 -19.00 5.60 -4.04
N GLY A 47 -17.96 4.79 -3.83
CA GLY A 47 -17.88 3.90 -2.69
C GLY A 47 -16.47 3.41 -2.47
N GLN A 48 -16.08 3.38 -1.20
CA GLN A 48 -14.83 2.79 -0.75
C GLN A 48 -15.15 1.84 0.41
N ILE A 49 -14.60 0.64 0.36
CA ILE A 49 -14.70 -0.34 1.44
C ILE A 49 -13.30 -0.84 1.79
N SER A 50 -13.02 -1.01 3.08
CA SER A 50 -11.79 -1.65 3.51
C SER A 50 -11.84 -3.15 3.18
N VAL A 51 -10.70 -3.76 2.88
CA VAL A 51 -10.64 -5.21 2.62
C VAL A 51 -11.23 -6.01 3.78
N GLN A 52 -10.97 -5.57 5.01
CA GLN A 52 -11.50 -6.19 6.23
C GLN A 52 -13.04 -6.10 6.28
N GLY A 53 -13.61 -4.93 5.97
CA GLY A 53 -15.06 -4.73 5.95
C GLY A 53 -15.74 -5.49 4.80
N PHE A 54 -15.07 -5.65 3.67
CA PHE A 54 -15.56 -6.44 2.54
C PHE A 54 -15.65 -7.93 2.90
N ILE A 55 -14.63 -8.46 3.58
CA ILE A 55 -14.59 -9.87 4.00
C ILE A 55 -15.69 -10.17 5.03
N SER A 56 -15.99 -9.24 5.93
CA SER A 56 -17.06 -9.40 6.94
C SER A 56 -18.47 -9.55 6.36
N GLN A 57 -18.69 -9.23 5.07
CA GLN A 57 -20.01 -9.39 4.44
C GLN A 57 -20.32 -10.83 4.04
N TYR A 58 -19.31 -11.72 3.99
CA TYR A 58 -19.51 -13.11 3.63
C TYR A 58 -19.98 -13.95 4.83
N SER A 59 -20.96 -14.82 4.61
CA SER A 59 -21.49 -15.74 5.63
C SER A 59 -20.48 -16.79 6.09
N THR A 60 -19.46 -17.06 5.27
CA THR A 60 -18.42 -18.04 5.56
C THR A 60 -17.11 -17.51 5.04
N VAL A 61 -16.06 -17.62 5.86
CA VAL A 61 -14.73 -17.22 5.43
C VAL A 61 -13.73 -18.31 5.75
N CYS A 62 -12.96 -18.69 4.73
CA CYS A 62 -11.91 -19.69 4.80
C CYS A 62 -10.68 -19.17 4.04
N GLY A 63 -9.49 -19.58 4.46
CA GLY A 63 -8.24 -19.21 3.81
C GLY A 63 -7.16 -20.24 4.05
N MET A 64 -6.19 -20.31 3.14
CA MET A 64 -5.00 -21.14 3.29
C MET A 64 -3.77 -20.23 3.29
N THR A 65 -2.88 -20.42 4.27
CA THR A 65 -1.60 -19.72 4.28
C THR A 65 -0.51 -20.62 4.87
N GLY A 66 0.67 -20.59 4.25
CA GLY A 66 1.82 -21.42 4.65
C GLY A 66 2.41 -21.04 6.01
N THR A 67 2.17 -19.82 6.49
CA THR A 67 2.67 -19.29 7.76
C THR A 67 1.55 -18.99 8.76
N ALA A 68 0.41 -19.68 8.61
CA ALA A 68 -0.79 -19.47 9.42
C ALA A 68 -0.50 -19.40 10.92
N MET A 69 0.37 -20.28 11.41
CA MET A 69 0.66 -20.45 12.83
C MET A 69 1.44 -19.28 13.46
N SER A 70 2.33 -18.63 12.72
CA SER A 70 3.11 -17.49 13.24
C SER A 70 2.37 -16.17 13.13
N SER A 71 1.44 -16.07 12.19
CA SER A 71 0.67 -14.85 11.93
C SER A 71 -0.69 -14.85 12.63
N GLN A 72 -0.98 -15.85 13.48
CA GLN A 72 -2.27 -15.95 14.20
C GLN A 72 -2.57 -14.71 15.02
N GLU A 73 -1.56 -14.12 15.65
CA GLU A 73 -1.72 -12.92 16.50
C GLU A 73 -2.04 -11.66 15.68
N GLY A 74 -1.50 -11.57 14.46
CA GLY A 74 -1.69 -10.39 13.59
C GLY A 74 -2.94 -10.48 12.71
N VAL A 75 -3.43 -11.69 12.45
CA VAL A 75 -4.75 -11.89 11.85
C VAL A 75 -5.76 -11.65 12.97
N SER A 76 -6.48 -10.53 12.93
CA SER A 76 -7.38 -10.21 14.04
C SER A 76 -8.39 -11.34 14.22
N GLU A 77 -8.37 -11.94 15.41
CA GLU A 77 -9.24 -13.05 15.81
C GLU A 77 -10.72 -12.69 15.61
N HIS A 78 -11.06 -11.41 15.73
CA HIS A 78 -12.41 -10.91 15.47
C HIS A 78 -12.83 -10.96 13.99
N LEU A 79 -11.89 -10.91 13.03
CA LEU A 79 -12.19 -10.99 11.60
C LEU A 79 -12.31 -12.44 11.14
N TRP A 80 -11.54 -13.35 11.74
CA TRP A 80 -11.60 -14.79 11.48
C TRP A 80 -11.75 -15.60 12.77
N PRO A 81 -12.98 -15.77 13.28
CA PRO A 81 -13.26 -16.66 14.42
C PRO A 81 -13.16 -18.16 14.07
N GLY A 82 -12.35 -18.54 13.08
CA GLY A 82 -12.21 -19.90 12.56
C GLY A 82 -11.05 -20.68 13.19
N ARG A 83 -11.18 -22.02 13.20
CA ARG A 83 -10.09 -22.91 13.65
C ARG A 83 -8.97 -22.96 12.61
N TYR A 84 -7.75 -22.58 13.00
CA TYR A 84 -6.55 -22.81 12.20
C TYR A 84 -6.18 -24.29 12.20
N LEU A 85 -6.06 -24.90 11.02
CA LEU A 85 -5.61 -26.28 10.84
C LEU A 85 -4.32 -26.29 10.02
N ARG A 86 -3.30 -27.01 10.50
CA ARG A 86 -2.12 -27.33 9.67
C ARG A 86 -2.42 -28.56 8.83
N GLY A 87 -2.42 -28.38 7.50
CA GLY A 87 -2.49 -29.47 6.55
C GLY A 87 -1.21 -30.32 6.56
N PRO A 88 -1.29 -31.60 6.12
CA PRO A 88 -0.12 -32.45 5.99
C PRO A 88 0.84 -31.88 4.94
N GLN A 89 2.14 -31.90 5.24
CA GLN A 89 3.18 -31.51 4.29
C GLN A 89 3.35 -32.62 3.25
N GLN A 90 3.32 -32.26 1.96
CA GLN A 90 3.70 -33.19 0.89
C GLN A 90 5.22 -33.24 0.78
N GLY A 91 5.86 -34.08 1.61
CA GLY A 91 7.31 -34.32 1.56
C GLY A 91 7.96 -34.53 2.92
N THR A 92 9.06 -35.28 2.97
CA THR A 92 9.73 -35.71 4.22
C THR A 92 10.91 -34.83 4.66
N LEU A 93 11.31 -33.80 3.89
CA LEU A 93 12.55 -33.06 4.17
C LEU A 93 12.41 -31.55 3.93
N ASN A 94 12.22 -30.77 5.00
CA ASN A 94 12.39 -29.32 4.99
C ASN A 94 13.87 -28.98 5.28
N ALA A 95 14.78 -29.27 4.36
CA ALA A 95 16.21 -28.95 4.49
C ALA A 95 16.55 -27.47 4.20
N ARG A 96 15.61 -26.55 4.47
CA ARG A 96 15.83 -25.11 4.27
C ARG A 96 16.58 -24.56 5.47
N ILE A 97 17.89 -24.36 5.32
CA ILE A 97 18.74 -23.70 6.31
C ILE A 97 18.36 -22.22 6.36
N SER A 98 17.74 -21.76 7.44
CA SER A 98 17.51 -20.33 7.68
C SER A 98 18.84 -19.68 8.11
N SER A 99 19.42 -18.85 7.24
CA SER A 99 20.59 -18.05 7.63
C SER A 99 20.20 -17.05 8.73
N PRO A 100 21.02 -16.86 9.78
CA PRO A 100 20.75 -15.85 10.81
C PRO A 100 20.74 -14.44 10.17
N GLY A 101 19.75 -13.62 10.55
CA GLY A 101 19.55 -12.27 10.01
C GLY A 101 20.74 -11.35 10.32
N CYS A 102 21.19 -10.60 9.32
CA CYS A 102 22.23 -9.58 9.48
C CYS A 102 21.64 -8.34 10.21
N THR A 103 21.77 -8.27 11.53
CA THR A 103 21.43 -7.07 12.31
C THR A 103 22.65 -6.18 12.48
N LEU A 104 22.81 -5.10 11.69
CA LEU A 104 23.84 -4.08 11.93
C LEU A 104 23.36 -2.68 11.50
N ALA A 105 23.26 -1.74 12.44
CA ALA A 105 22.91 -0.34 12.20
C ALA A 105 24.18 0.50 11.93
N SER A 106 24.68 0.52 10.68
CA SER A 106 25.62 1.53 10.17
C SER A 106 25.79 1.45 8.64
N GLU A 107 26.22 2.53 7.99
CA GLU A 107 26.40 2.63 6.52
C GLU A 107 27.37 1.59 5.92
N THR A 108 28.20 0.93 6.72
CA THR A 108 29.05 -0.19 6.30
C THR A 108 28.30 -1.50 6.02
N ASN A 109 27.00 -1.56 6.34
CA ASN A 109 26.20 -2.79 6.36
C ASN A 109 25.76 -3.33 4.98
N TRP A 110 25.86 -2.54 3.91
CA TRP A 110 25.44 -2.99 2.57
C TRP A 110 26.51 -3.81 1.86
N LYS A 111 27.79 -3.51 2.14
CA LYS A 111 28.93 -4.15 1.47
C LYS A 111 29.00 -5.66 1.71
N PRO A 112 28.73 -6.22 2.90
CA PRO A 112 28.73 -7.67 3.13
C PRO A 112 27.59 -8.41 2.42
N CYS A 113 26.39 -7.80 2.34
CA CYS A 113 25.25 -8.36 1.61
C CYS A 113 25.50 -8.39 0.10
N TRP A 114 26.05 -7.31 -0.46
CA TRP A 114 26.46 -7.26 -1.88
C TRP A 114 27.61 -8.23 -2.19
N ARG A 115 28.62 -8.34 -1.31
CA ARG A 115 29.74 -9.28 -1.55
C ARG A 115 29.30 -10.75 -1.60
N ARG A 116 28.22 -11.11 -0.91
CA ARG A 116 27.64 -12.47 -0.94
C ARG A 116 26.90 -12.76 -2.25
N SER A 117 26.26 -11.78 -2.87
CA SER A 117 25.65 -11.96 -4.20
C SER A 117 26.71 -12.10 -5.29
N ASP A 118 27.83 -11.38 -5.20
CA ASP A 118 28.91 -11.44 -6.18
C ASP A 118 29.69 -12.76 -6.14
N SER A 119 29.74 -13.44 -4.98
CA SER A 119 30.37 -14.76 -4.82
C SER A 119 29.48 -15.96 -5.22
N ALA A 120 28.24 -15.70 -5.62
CA ALA A 120 27.25 -16.73 -5.97
C ALA A 120 27.04 -16.90 -7.49
N ASN A 121 27.94 -16.32 -8.31
CA ASN A 121 28.02 -16.52 -9.76
C ASN A 121 29.38 -17.10 -10.14
#